data_AF-A0A4Y2RWA0-F1
#
_entry.id   AF-A0A4Y2RWA0-F1
#
_cell.length_a   1.000
_cell.length_b   1.000
_cell.length_c   1.000
_cell.angle_alpha   90.00
_cell.angle_beta   90.00
_cell.angle_gamma   90.00
#
_symmetry.space_group_name_H-M   'P 1'
#
loop_
_entity.id
_entity.type
_entity.pdbx_description
1 polymer ?
#
loop_
_entity_poly.entity_id
_entity_poly.type
_entity_poly.pdbx_seq_one_letter_code
_entity_poly.pdbx_strand_id
1 'polypeptide(L)'
;MTTTRIRPGSQHGIPKNDVEKVNTTFSFERSSAYQLDKILGEEEVYFITTYFVDPNIICNGGRTKLQYEDQGVGTGLWIQNGTNPIRDSVQVPLYEKDMEGTNWYKGGCFRTMGIHYWYGAHENMSCSDFFPITAIYNRGKLTNFAFASFGNYEFSRRFEHPSSTSLTLFMPTPMPKCIDDEYERSGGVSSMHVFFSVRPWNTFC
;
A
#
# COMPACT_ATOMS: atom_id res chain seq x y z
N MET A 1 34.31 -12.41 10.67
CA MET A 1 33.77 -11.38 9.76
C MET A 1 32.26 -11.46 9.81
N THR A 2 31.59 -10.43 10.34
CA THR A 2 30.12 -10.35 10.35
C THR A 2 29.66 -10.09 8.92
N THR A 3 28.99 -11.05 8.28
CA THR A 3 28.47 -10.88 6.93
C THR A 3 27.30 -9.91 7.00
N THR A 4 27.43 -8.70 6.45
CA THR A 4 26.32 -7.75 6.37
C THR A 4 25.17 -8.37 5.55
N ARG A 5 23.98 -8.42 6.15
CA ARG A 5 22.77 -8.94 5.52
C ARG A 5 21.77 -7.81 5.34
N ILE A 6 21.33 -7.61 4.10
CA ILE A 6 20.47 -6.49 3.74
C ILE A 6 19.03 -6.97 3.60
N ARG A 7 18.11 -6.29 4.28
CA ARG A 7 16.68 -6.61 4.36
C ARG A 7 15.82 -5.38 4.02
N PRO A 8 15.62 -5.08 2.73
CA PRO A 8 14.93 -3.87 2.30
C PRO A 8 13.40 -4.03 2.37
N GLY A 9 12.77 -3.06 3.01
CA GLY A 9 11.32 -2.91 3.12
C GLY A 9 10.98 -1.55 3.71
N SER A 10 9.69 -1.28 3.87
CA SER A 10 9.18 -0.08 4.52
C SER A 10 7.93 -0.39 5.32
N GLN A 11 7.66 0.44 6.32
CA GLN A 11 6.44 0.40 7.10
C GLN A 11 5.75 1.76 7.02
N HIS A 12 4.43 1.73 6.87
CA HIS A 12 3.56 2.89 7.01
C HIS A 12 2.73 2.72 8.27
N GLY A 13 2.89 3.65 9.20
CA GLY A 13 2.23 3.60 10.50
C GLY A 13 1.20 4.70 10.65
N ILE A 14 0.03 4.35 11.19
CA ILE A 14 -0.97 5.32 11.66
C ILE A 14 -1.15 5.09 13.16
N PRO A 15 -0.90 6.11 14.02
CA PRO A 15 -1.10 5.98 15.45
C PRO A 15 -2.52 5.53 15.79
N LYS A 16 -2.63 4.54 16.68
CA LYS A 16 -3.93 4.00 17.11
C LYS A 16 -4.83 5.09 17.68
N ASN A 17 -4.26 6.01 18.46
CA ASN A 17 -4.99 7.15 19.02
C ASN A 17 -5.61 8.06 17.94
N ASP A 18 -5.01 8.16 16.75
CA ASP A 18 -5.57 8.92 15.65
C ASP A 18 -6.63 8.12 14.89
N VAL A 19 -6.45 6.81 14.76
CA VAL A 19 -7.50 5.92 14.23
C VAL A 19 -8.77 5.99 15.08
N GLU A 20 -8.66 5.99 16.41
CA GLU A 20 -9.80 6.02 17.34
C GLU A 20 -10.61 7.33 17.28
N LYS A 21 -10.03 8.41 16.74
CA LYS A 21 -10.73 9.69 16.52
C LYS A 21 -11.55 9.69 15.22
N VAL A 22 -11.25 8.76 14.30
CA VAL A 22 -11.94 8.65 13.01
C VAL A 22 -13.21 7.83 13.19
N ASN A 23 -14.34 8.38 12.78
CA ASN A 23 -15.59 7.64 12.73
C ASN A 23 -15.59 6.74 11.48
N THR A 24 -15.29 5.45 11.62
CA THR A 24 -15.22 4.50 10.50
C THR A 24 -15.83 3.16 10.90
N THR A 25 -16.43 2.42 9.96
CA THR A 25 -16.78 1.01 10.21
C THR A 25 -15.65 0.05 9.87
N PHE A 26 -14.60 0.53 9.21
CA PHE A 26 -13.40 -0.24 8.91
C PHE A 26 -12.64 -0.55 10.21
N SER A 27 -12.35 -1.84 10.42
CA SER A 27 -11.57 -2.29 11.57
C SER A 27 -10.11 -2.49 11.19
N PHE A 28 -9.27 -1.53 11.58
CA PHE A 28 -7.81 -1.63 11.44
C PHE A 28 -7.26 -2.87 12.15
N GLU A 29 -7.80 -3.21 13.31
CA GLU A 29 -7.39 -4.40 14.09
C GLU A 29 -7.73 -5.73 13.39
N ARG A 30 -8.87 -5.81 12.71
CA ARG A 30 -9.30 -7.05 12.03
C ARG A 30 -8.76 -7.17 10.60
N SER A 31 -8.28 -6.08 10.02
CA SER A 31 -7.68 -6.11 8.69
C SER A 31 -6.35 -6.85 8.73
N SER A 32 -6.19 -7.85 7.87
CA SER A 32 -4.95 -8.62 7.77
C SER A 32 -3.76 -7.80 7.24
N ALA A 33 -4.01 -6.65 6.60
CA ALA A 33 -2.97 -5.76 6.09
C ALA A 33 -2.26 -4.96 7.21
N TYR A 34 -2.97 -4.66 8.30
CA TYR A 34 -2.42 -3.89 9.42
C TYR A 34 -1.90 -4.83 10.52
N GLN A 35 -0.74 -4.49 11.06
CA GLN A 35 -0.17 -5.15 12.23
C GLN A 35 -0.01 -4.11 13.34
N LEU A 36 -0.57 -4.39 14.51
CA LEU A 36 -0.42 -3.53 15.68
C LEU A 36 0.96 -3.77 16.32
N ASP A 37 1.75 -2.72 16.45
CA ASP A 37 3.03 -2.75 17.16
C ASP A 37 3.28 -1.39 17.84
N LYS A 38 4.41 -1.23 18.54
CA LYS A 38 4.78 -0.01 19.25
C LYS A 38 6.01 0.67 18.69
N ILE A 39 5.93 1.99 18.50
CA ILE A 39 7.13 2.81 18.26
C ILE A 39 7.81 3.06 19.60
N LEU A 40 9.10 2.69 19.69
CA LEU A 40 9.94 2.84 20.89
C LEU A 40 9.33 2.20 22.16
N GLY A 41 8.43 1.24 22.02
CA GLY A 41 7.76 0.56 23.14
C GLY A 41 6.62 1.34 23.80
N GLU A 42 6.29 2.54 23.31
CA GLU A 42 5.35 3.45 23.96
C GLU A 42 4.05 3.60 23.15
N GLU A 43 4.15 4.16 21.95
CA GLU A 43 2.99 4.52 21.14
C GLU A 43 2.52 3.35 20.28
N GLU A 44 1.26 2.94 20.45
CA GLU A 44 0.63 1.91 19.62
C GLU A 44 0.29 2.44 18.22
N VAL A 45 0.73 1.71 17.19
CA VAL A 45 0.63 2.10 15.79
C VAL A 45 0.18 0.91 14.95
N TYR A 46 -0.77 1.15 14.05
CA TYR A 46 -1.15 0.18 13.03
C TYR A 46 -0.21 0.32 11.83
N PHE A 47 0.55 -0.72 11.55
CA PHE A 47 1.53 -0.75 10.47
C PHE A 47 1.07 -1.56 9.28
N ILE A 48 1.18 -0.98 8.09
CA ILE A 48 1.24 -1.73 6.82
C ILE A 48 2.70 -1.92 6.47
N THR A 49 3.11 -3.16 6.22
CA THR A 49 4.50 -3.50 5.88
C THR A 49 4.60 -3.91 4.42
N THR A 50 5.58 -3.35 3.72
CA THR A 50 5.93 -3.73 2.35
C THR A 50 7.39 -4.17 2.26
N TYR A 51 7.65 -5.22 1.50
CA TYR A 51 8.99 -5.76 1.25
C TYR A 51 9.38 -5.52 -0.20
N PHE A 52 10.61 -5.06 -0.42
CA PHE A 52 11.14 -4.83 -1.77
C PHE A 52 11.86 -6.06 -2.35
N VAL A 53 11.91 -7.14 -1.58
CA VAL A 53 12.40 -8.46 -1.99
C VAL A 53 11.53 -9.51 -1.34
N ASP A 54 11.56 -10.72 -1.88
CA ASP A 54 10.79 -11.86 -1.37
C ASP A 54 10.93 -11.99 0.16
N PRO A 55 9.82 -12.00 0.92
CA PRO A 55 9.84 -12.15 2.37
C PRO A 55 10.58 -13.39 2.87
N ASN A 56 10.59 -14.48 2.08
CA ASN A 56 11.37 -15.68 2.40
C ASN A 56 12.88 -15.37 2.47
N ILE A 57 13.39 -14.51 1.59
CA ILE A 57 14.78 -14.04 1.64
C ILE A 57 15.00 -13.16 2.87
N ILE A 58 14.07 -12.24 3.16
CA ILE A 58 14.13 -11.36 4.34
C ILE A 58 14.24 -12.18 5.62
N CYS A 59 13.35 -13.16 5.81
CA CYS A 59 13.27 -13.96 7.03
C CYS A 59 14.44 -14.95 7.16
N ASN A 60 14.96 -15.48 6.05
CA ASN A 60 16.03 -16.49 6.04
C ASN A 60 17.43 -15.91 5.78
N GLY A 61 17.73 -14.79 6.41
CA GLY A 61 19.10 -14.27 6.48
C GLY A 61 19.42 -13.14 5.51
N GLY A 62 18.50 -12.70 4.66
CA GLY A 62 18.66 -11.51 3.82
C GLY A 62 19.69 -11.63 2.69
N ARG A 63 19.79 -10.57 1.89
CA ARG A 63 20.70 -10.51 0.74
C ARG A 63 22.15 -10.24 1.16
N THR A 64 23.09 -10.81 0.43
CA THR A 64 24.52 -10.46 0.54
C THR A 64 24.78 -9.08 -0.06
N LYS A 65 25.94 -8.50 0.26
CA LYS A 65 26.39 -7.24 -0.33
C LYS A 65 26.42 -7.30 -1.87
N LEU A 66 26.97 -8.38 -2.43
CA LEU A 66 27.05 -8.58 -3.89
C LEU A 66 25.66 -8.63 -4.55
N GLN A 67 24.69 -9.33 -3.94
CA GLN A 67 23.32 -9.36 -4.43
C GLN A 67 22.66 -7.98 -4.39
N TYR A 68 22.94 -7.18 -3.37
CA TYR A 68 22.43 -5.82 -3.28
C TYR A 68 23.07 -4.89 -4.32
N GLU A 69 24.38 -5.00 -4.55
CA GLU A 69 25.08 -4.19 -5.56
C GLU A 69 24.60 -4.50 -6.99
N ASP A 70 24.29 -5.77 -7.28
CA ASP A 70 23.76 -6.21 -8.58
C ASP A 70 22.29 -5.83 -8.79
N GLN A 71 21.44 -6.04 -7.78
CA GLN A 71 19.98 -5.94 -7.93
C GLN A 71 19.40 -4.61 -7.42
N GLY A 72 20.21 -3.78 -6.76
CA GLY A 72 19.76 -2.56 -6.09
C GLY A 72 18.88 -2.83 -4.87
N VAL A 73 18.04 -1.86 -4.50
CA VAL A 73 17.21 -1.89 -3.27
C VAL A 73 16.18 -3.01 -3.28
N GLY A 74 15.64 -3.38 -4.44
CA GLY A 74 14.58 -4.37 -4.51
C GLY A 74 14.46 -5.06 -5.86
N THR A 75 13.89 -6.25 -5.84
CA THR A 75 13.60 -7.08 -7.02
C THR A 75 12.10 -7.23 -7.29
N GLY A 76 11.24 -6.71 -6.40
CA GLY A 76 9.80 -6.73 -6.53
C GLY A 76 9.12 -5.98 -5.39
N LEU A 77 7.82 -6.18 -5.23
CA LEU A 77 7.03 -5.60 -4.14
C LEU A 77 6.07 -6.64 -3.58
N TRP A 78 6.14 -6.86 -2.27
CA TRP A 78 5.23 -7.71 -1.51
C TRP A 78 4.60 -6.88 -0.40
N ILE A 79 3.30 -7.05 -0.19
CA ILE A 79 2.59 -6.43 0.93
C ILE A 79 2.27 -7.52 1.95
N GLN A 80 2.62 -7.29 3.20
CA GLN A 80 2.23 -8.19 4.28
C GLN A 80 0.71 -8.22 4.43
N ASN A 81 0.13 -9.41 4.49
CA ASN A 81 -1.31 -9.64 4.57
C ASN A 81 -1.63 -10.75 5.59
N GLY A 82 -1.08 -10.60 6.79
CA GLY A 82 -1.20 -11.56 7.89
C GLY A 82 0.03 -11.54 8.78
N THR A 83 0.10 -12.45 9.74
CA THR A 83 1.16 -12.45 10.76
C THR A 83 2.46 -13.10 10.25
N ASN A 84 2.40 -14.00 9.27
CA ASN A 84 3.58 -14.64 8.71
C ASN A 84 3.92 -14.06 7.32
N PRO A 85 4.92 -13.18 7.19
CA PRO A 85 5.19 -12.52 5.92
C PRO A 85 5.67 -13.47 4.79
N ILE A 86 6.16 -14.67 5.11
CA ILE A 86 6.56 -15.68 4.11
C ILE A 86 5.33 -16.31 3.45
N ARG A 87 4.27 -16.56 4.22
CA ARG A 87 3.05 -17.24 3.75
C ARG A 87 1.93 -16.26 3.39
N ASP A 88 1.87 -15.17 4.13
CA ASP A 88 0.77 -14.22 4.16
C ASP A 88 1.28 -12.90 3.57
N SER A 89 1.58 -12.92 2.27
CA SER A 89 1.92 -11.71 1.53
C SER A 89 1.27 -11.70 0.15
N VAL A 90 0.90 -10.50 -0.28
CA VAL A 90 0.39 -10.25 -1.63
C VAL A 90 1.54 -9.74 -2.47
N GLN A 91 1.94 -10.50 -3.48
CA GLN A 91 2.90 -10.02 -4.47
C GLN A 91 2.20 -9.06 -5.45
N VAL A 92 2.84 -7.92 -5.70
CA VAL A 92 2.46 -7.02 -6.78
C VAL A 92 3.20 -7.46 -8.04
N PRO A 93 2.49 -7.72 -9.16
CA PRO A 93 3.16 -7.96 -10.43
C PRO A 93 4.14 -6.83 -10.79
N LEU A 94 5.22 -7.14 -11.49
CA LEU A 94 6.18 -6.11 -11.89
C LEU A 94 5.72 -5.38 -13.16
N TYR A 95 5.02 -6.09 -14.04
CA TYR A 95 4.52 -5.58 -15.30
C TYR A 95 3.00 -5.59 -15.34
N GLU A 96 2.42 -4.55 -15.91
CA GLU A 96 0.96 -4.36 -15.93
C GLU A 96 0.24 -5.49 -16.67
N LYS A 97 0.85 -6.02 -17.74
CA LYS A 97 0.33 -7.15 -18.49
C LYS A 97 0.13 -8.42 -17.65
N ASP A 98 0.85 -8.54 -16.53
CA ASP A 98 0.78 -9.68 -15.62
C ASP A 98 -0.30 -9.48 -14.53
N MET A 99 -1.06 -8.37 -14.58
CA MET A 99 -2.22 -8.14 -13.71
C MET A 99 -3.44 -8.97 -14.12
N GLU A 100 -3.53 -9.35 -15.40
CA GLU A 100 -4.66 -10.14 -15.90
C GLU A 100 -4.76 -11.48 -15.15
N GLY A 101 -5.97 -11.83 -14.69
CA GLY A 101 -6.21 -13.05 -13.92
C GLY A 101 -5.77 -12.99 -12.45
N THR A 102 -5.26 -11.84 -11.98
CA THR A 102 -4.98 -11.61 -10.55
C THR A 102 -6.16 -10.95 -9.84
N ASN A 103 -6.07 -10.81 -8.52
CA ASN A 103 -7.07 -10.08 -7.73
C ASN A 103 -6.81 -8.55 -7.69
N TRP A 104 -5.94 -8.03 -8.56
CA TRP A 104 -5.71 -6.60 -8.71
C TRP A 104 -6.67 -6.00 -9.73
N TYR A 105 -7.64 -5.24 -9.27
CA TYR A 105 -8.63 -4.60 -10.13
C TYR A 105 -8.11 -3.29 -10.68
N LYS A 106 -8.26 -3.12 -12.00
CA LYS A 106 -7.85 -1.90 -12.68
C LYS A 106 -8.73 -0.73 -12.23
N GLY A 107 -8.08 0.27 -11.67
CA GLY A 107 -8.66 1.57 -11.38
C GLY A 107 -8.52 2.54 -12.56
N GLY A 108 -8.55 3.82 -12.22
CA GLY A 108 -8.38 4.88 -13.19
C GLY A 108 -6.92 5.29 -13.42
N CYS A 109 -6.76 6.08 -14.48
CA CYS A 109 -5.51 6.74 -14.84
C CYS A 109 -5.51 8.16 -14.27
N PHE A 110 -4.64 8.43 -13.30
CA PHE A 110 -4.44 9.80 -12.82
C PHE A 110 -3.18 10.38 -13.46
N ARG A 111 -3.36 11.43 -14.28
CA ARG A 111 -2.24 12.11 -14.95
C ARG A 111 -1.28 12.62 -13.86
N THR A 112 0.03 12.37 -14.00
CA THR A 112 1.08 12.61 -13.00
C THR A 112 1.19 11.63 -11.83
N MET A 113 0.43 10.53 -11.82
CA MET A 113 0.62 9.42 -10.87
C MET A 113 0.76 8.07 -11.58
N GLY A 114 -0.10 7.81 -12.57
CA GLY A 114 -0.15 6.58 -13.36
C GLY A 114 -1.49 5.86 -13.28
N ILE A 115 -1.51 4.60 -13.74
CA ILE A 115 -2.67 3.72 -13.68
C ILE A 115 -2.69 3.02 -12.32
N HIS A 116 -3.77 3.21 -11.58
CA HIS A 116 -3.94 2.61 -10.26
C HIS A 116 -4.55 1.21 -10.39
N TYR A 117 -4.08 0.29 -9.57
CA TYR A 117 -4.64 -1.04 -9.41
C TYR A 117 -4.88 -1.30 -7.92
N TRP A 118 -6.08 -1.74 -7.59
CA TRP A 118 -6.54 -1.92 -6.21
C TRP A 118 -6.79 -3.39 -5.94
N TYR A 119 -6.20 -3.92 -4.88
CA TYR A 119 -6.34 -5.35 -4.55
C TYR A 119 -7.73 -5.63 -3.99
N GLY A 120 -8.46 -6.55 -4.62
CA GLY A 120 -9.80 -6.98 -4.20
C GLY A 120 -10.90 -5.93 -4.37
N ALA A 121 -10.62 -4.75 -4.92
CA ALA A 121 -11.59 -3.67 -5.00
C ALA A 121 -12.56 -3.85 -6.17
N HIS A 122 -13.82 -4.14 -5.85
CA HIS A 122 -14.90 -4.34 -6.82
C HIS A 122 -16.21 -3.76 -6.27
N GLU A 123 -17.19 -3.51 -7.14
CA GLU A 123 -18.42 -2.75 -6.81
C GLU A 123 -19.12 -3.21 -5.52
N ASN A 124 -19.19 -4.52 -5.32
CA ASN A 124 -19.97 -5.17 -4.26
C ASN A 124 -19.13 -5.64 -3.06
N MET A 125 -17.90 -5.14 -2.92
CA MET A 125 -17.05 -5.52 -1.80
C MET A 125 -17.60 -5.01 -0.46
N SER A 126 -17.29 -5.73 0.63
CA SER A 126 -17.43 -5.21 1.98
C SER A 126 -16.26 -4.29 2.30
N CYS A 127 -16.49 -3.25 3.09
CA CYS A 127 -15.39 -2.39 3.52
C CYS A 127 -14.44 -3.06 4.50
N SER A 128 -14.90 -4.09 5.22
CA SER A 128 -13.99 -4.96 5.98
C SER A 128 -12.89 -5.58 5.13
N ASP A 129 -13.13 -5.73 3.82
CA ASP A 129 -12.25 -6.40 2.88
C ASP A 129 -11.36 -5.39 2.12
N PHE A 130 -11.47 -4.10 2.45
CA PHE A 130 -10.66 -3.06 1.84
C PHE A 130 -9.18 -3.29 2.15
N PHE A 131 -8.39 -3.46 1.09
CA PHE A 131 -6.96 -3.61 1.18
C PHE A 131 -6.30 -2.22 0.98
N PRO A 132 -5.60 -1.68 2.00
CA PRO A 132 -5.22 -0.27 2.07
C PRO A 132 -3.98 0.10 1.21
N ILE A 133 -3.81 -0.55 0.05
CA ILE A 133 -2.72 -0.28 -0.88
C ILE A 133 -3.21 -0.30 -2.33
N THR A 134 -2.72 0.66 -3.11
CA THR A 134 -2.81 0.68 -4.57
C THR A 134 -1.43 0.49 -5.20
N ALA A 135 -1.35 -0.34 -6.23
CA ALA A 135 -0.18 -0.51 -7.08
C ALA A 135 -0.32 0.37 -8.31
N ILE A 136 0.73 1.13 -8.66
CA ILE A 136 0.62 2.18 -9.68
C ILE A 136 1.67 2.00 -10.78
N TYR A 137 1.17 1.97 -12.01
CA TYR A 137 1.94 1.64 -13.20
C TYR A 137 2.07 2.85 -14.12
N ASN A 138 3.21 2.92 -14.79
CA ASN A 138 3.49 3.88 -15.84
C ASN A 138 4.19 3.14 -16.97
N ARG A 139 3.68 3.26 -18.20
CA ARG A 139 4.21 2.56 -19.39
C ARG A 139 4.36 1.04 -19.17
N GLY A 140 3.36 0.43 -18.54
CA GLY A 140 3.31 -1.02 -18.32
C GLY A 140 4.25 -1.58 -17.26
N LYS A 141 4.93 -0.74 -16.45
CA LYS A 141 5.82 -1.19 -15.37
C LYS A 141 5.45 -0.53 -14.03
N LEU A 142 5.51 -1.32 -12.95
CA LEU A 142 5.30 -0.84 -11.59
C LEU A 142 6.31 0.28 -11.30
N THR A 143 5.78 1.46 -10.97
CA THR A 143 6.58 2.70 -10.83
C THR A 143 6.42 3.33 -9.46
N ASN A 144 5.27 3.12 -8.81
CA ASN A 144 5.03 3.53 -7.45
C ASN A 144 3.90 2.69 -6.84
N PHE A 145 3.65 2.89 -5.56
CA PHE A 145 2.48 2.40 -4.85
C PHE A 145 2.07 3.46 -3.83
N ALA A 146 0.85 3.36 -3.31
CA ALA A 146 0.42 4.24 -2.23
C ALA A 146 -0.33 3.45 -1.17
N PHE A 147 -0.11 3.85 0.08
CA PHE A 147 -1.00 3.49 1.18
C PHE A 147 -2.25 4.35 1.08
N ALA A 148 -3.42 3.80 1.39
CA ALA A 148 -4.69 4.52 1.42
C ALA A 148 -5.49 4.03 2.62
N SER A 149 -5.78 4.93 3.55
CA SER A 149 -6.50 4.63 4.80
C SER A 149 -7.72 5.52 4.93
N PHE A 150 -8.83 4.98 5.44
CA PHE A 150 -10.00 5.79 5.77
C PHE A 150 -9.69 6.76 6.91
N GLY A 151 -10.17 7.99 6.78
CA GLY A 151 -9.91 9.08 7.70
C GLY A 151 -9.06 10.18 7.08
N ASN A 152 -9.13 11.36 7.69
CA ASN A 152 -8.25 12.49 7.36
C ASN A 152 -7.18 12.66 8.46
N TYR A 153 -6.00 12.10 8.23
CA TYR A 153 -4.87 12.12 9.16
C TYR A 153 -3.94 13.32 8.94
N GLU A 154 -4.11 14.36 9.77
CA GLU A 154 -3.40 15.65 9.65
C GLU A 154 -2.10 15.74 10.47
N PHE A 155 -1.68 14.65 11.14
CA PHE A 155 -0.43 14.64 11.92
C PHE A 155 0.84 14.74 11.04
N SER A 156 0.71 14.63 9.71
CA SER A 156 1.80 14.84 8.76
C SER A 156 1.32 15.47 7.46
N ARG A 157 2.03 16.51 6.99
CA ARG A 157 1.81 17.14 5.67
C ARG A 157 2.19 16.26 4.47
N ARG A 158 2.65 15.03 4.71
CA ARG A 158 3.00 14.06 3.66
C ARG A 158 1.78 13.29 3.15
N PHE A 159 0.68 13.32 3.88
CA PHE A 159 -0.56 12.73 3.42
C PHE A 159 -1.19 13.60 2.34
N GLU A 160 -1.74 12.92 1.34
CA GLU A 160 -2.67 13.47 0.38
C GLU A 160 -4.09 13.13 0.83
N HIS A 161 -4.98 14.12 0.73
CA HIS A 161 -6.39 14.03 1.08
C HIS A 161 -7.21 14.29 -0.18
N PRO A 162 -7.41 13.27 -1.05
CA PRO A 162 -8.18 13.42 -2.27
C PRO A 162 -9.64 13.80 -1.94
N SER A 163 -10.23 14.69 -2.73
CA SER A 163 -11.67 14.91 -2.69
C SER A 163 -12.43 13.67 -3.19
N SER A 164 -13.71 13.54 -2.85
CA SER A 164 -14.57 12.46 -3.35
C SER A 164 -14.56 12.38 -4.88
N THR A 165 -14.64 13.52 -5.56
CA THR A 165 -14.54 13.58 -7.03
C THR A 165 -13.20 13.04 -7.52
N SER A 166 -12.07 13.40 -6.89
CA SER A 166 -10.75 12.89 -7.29
C SER A 166 -10.63 11.39 -7.05
N LEU A 167 -11.24 10.85 -6.00
CA LEU A 167 -11.25 9.42 -5.69
C LEU A 167 -11.80 8.59 -6.86
N THR A 168 -12.88 9.06 -7.50
CA THR A 168 -13.47 8.40 -8.68
C THR A 168 -12.53 8.31 -9.88
N LEU A 169 -11.50 9.16 -9.96
CA LEU A 169 -10.56 9.20 -11.09
C LEU A 169 -9.50 8.10 -11.04
N PHE A 170 -9.32 7.44 -9.89
CA PHE A 170 -8.32 6.39 -9.71
C PHE A 170 -8.85 5.09 -9.11
N MET A 171 -10.07 5.07 -8.56
CA MET A 171 -10.74 3.84 -8.16
C MET A 171 -11.25 3.02 -9.36
N PRO A 172 -11.52 1.71 -9.19
CA PRO A 172 -12.23 0.92 -10.20
C PRO A 172 -13.57 1.54 -10.55
N THR A 173 -14.01 1.37 -11.80
CA THR A 173 -15.33 1.79 -12.27
C THR A 173 -16.17 0.55 -12.59
N PRO A 174 -17.37 0.38 -11.97
CA PRO A 174 -17.98 1.28 -11.00
C PRO A 174 -17.26 1.29 -9.64
N MET A 175 -17.33 2.44 -8.94
CA MET A 175 -16.67 2.64 -7.65
C MET A 175 -17.33 1.76 -6.57
N PRO A 176 -16.55 1.08 -5.71
CA PRO A 176 -17.12 0.31 -4.60
C PRO A 176 -17.94 1.20 -3.66
N LYS A 177 -19.22 0.85 -3.47
CA LYS A 177 -20.16 1.67 -2.68
C LYS A 177 -19.70 1.86 -1.24
N CYS A 178 -19.14 0.81 -0.65
CA CYS A 178 -18.68 0.88 0.72
C CYS A 178 -17.59 1.94 0.91
N ILE A 179 -16.72 2.17 -0.10
CA ILE A 179 -15.63 3.14 -0.01
C ILE A 179 -16.18 4.55 -0.04
N ASP A 180 -17.24 4.79 -0.81
CA ASP A 180 -17.97 6.06 -0.83
C ASP A 180 -18.65 6.32 0.53
N ASP A 181 -19.36 5.32 1.06
CA ASP A 181 -19.99 5.39 2.38
C ASP A 181 -18.98 5.64 3.51
N GLU A 182 -17.83 4.96 3.47
CA GLU A 182 -16.75 5.15 4.44
C GLU A 182 -16.08 6.51 4.27
N TYR A 183 -15.83 6.99 3.03
CA TYR A 183 -15.26 8.31 2.80
C TYR A 183 -16.10 9.41 3.49
N GLU A 184 -17.42 9.39 3.30
CA GLU A 184 -18.33 10.35 3.93
C GLU A 184 -18.36 10.20 5.46
N ARG A 185 -18.31 8.96 5.97
CA ARG A 185 -18.33 8.68 7.41
C ARG A 185 -17.04 9.09 8.13
N SER A 186 -15.89 8.73 7.56
CA SER A 186 -14.56 8.95 8.12
C SER A 186 -14.02 10.35 7.89
N GLY A 187 -14.74 11.18 7.12
CA GLY A 187 -14.32 12.53 6.77
C GLY A 187 -13.22 12.56 5.70
N GLY A 188 -13.10 11.51 4.90
CA GLY A 188 -12.18 11.40 3.77
C GLY A 188 -11.28 10.18 3.80
N VAL A 189 -10.31 10.17 2.89
CA VAL A 189 -9.23 9.18 2.80
C VAL A 189 -7.90 9.91 2.89
N SER A 190 -6.93 9.30 3.57
CA SER A 190 -5.54 9.74 3.61
C SER A 190 -4.70 8.75 2.83
N SER A 191 -3.91 9.27 1.89
CA SER A 191 -3.00 8.46 1.09
C SER A 191 -1.56 8.96 1.15
N MET A 192 -0.60 8.05 1.01
CA MET A 192 0.82 8.41 0.97
C MET A 192 1.53 7.58 -0.09
N HIS A 193 2.04 8.26 -1.11
CA HIS A 193 2.71 7.65 -2.26
C HIS A 193 4.19 7.35 -1.96
N VAL A 194 4.67 6.22 -2.46
CA VAL A 194 6.08 5.82 -2.45
C VAL A 194 6.54 5.60 -3.88
N PHE A 195 7.33 6.52 -4.40
CA PHE A 195 7.82 6.50 -5.77
C PHE A 195 9.17 5.80 -5.92
N PHE A 196 9.30 4.97 -6.96
CA PHE A 196 10.58 4.34 -7.33
C PHE A 196 11.41 5.18 -8.31
N SER A 197 10.98 6.43 -8.57
CA SER A 197 11.62 7.35 -9.49
C SER A 197 11.88 8.68 -8.81
N VAL A 198 13.02 9.29 -9.13
CA VAL A 198 13.41 10.64 -8.69
C VAL A 198 12.62 11.77 -9.37
N ARG A 199 11.83 11.44 -10.41
CA ARG A 199 10.94 12.38 -11.12
C ARG A 199 9.49 11.91 -11.06
N PRO A 200 8.85 11.92 -9.87
CA PRO A 200 7.49 11.41 -9.68
C PRO A 200 6.43 12.13 -10.52
N TRP A 201 6.65 13.41 -10.86
CA TRP A 201 5.75 14.21 -11.70
C TRP A 201 5.75 13.83 -13.19
N ASN A 202 6.66 12.95 -13.64
CA ASN A 202 6.75 12.48 -15.03
C ASN A 202 6.16 11.06 -15.21
N THR A 203 5.05 10.79 -14.52
CA THR A 203 4.29 9.55 -14.65
C THR A 203 3.02 9.80 -15.45
N PHE A 204 2.75 8.92 -16.39
CA PHE A 204 1.58 8.99 -17.26
C PHE A 204 0.96 7.61 -17.37
N CYS A 205 -0.16 7.59 -18.07
CA CYS A 205 -0.72 6.40 -18.68
C CYS A 205 -0.38 6.53 -20.18
#